data_AF-A0A1I4PS04-F1
#
_entry.id   AF-A0A1I4PS04-F1
#
_cell.length_a   1.000
_cell.length_b   1.000
_cell.length_c   1.000
_cell.angle_alpha   90.00
_cell.angle_beta   90.00
_cell.angle_gamma   90.00
#
_symmetry.space_group_name_H-M   'P 1'
#
loop_
_entity.id
_entity.type
_entity.pdbx_description
1 polymer ?
#
loop_
_entity_poly.entity_id
_entity_poly.type
_entity_poly.pdbx_seq_one_letter_code
_entity_poly.pdbx_strand_id
1 'polypeptide(L)'
;MNMKRRRHVYALVIVFMLVNSIVSLPANAALYDPISRKFNPPTLPPAITLFEQTPLYSTPDDSLNPTAELSPQDVVTVDAEQAWYAKQRGEKVWIKIKTTWTGELWIHLDSDKIGVVKPVDTNIALLWSAALYTQPSLSTMTDVVLAPQTVHANAIFESPVTYLAYSYRIETSWLGDMWIVSNPHILSDMEILNQDMDLQTETLYMEDYDTANRLQRPSDAKLIQPQNVFALEKTENGIYHVRSQDGDMFWINPYYAQPLGVEKINESPNLKKETTLHLFPTMPFPTFGILTPQTVTAFEKWTDLQGKRWNHIHTWAGDMWVQIDE
;
A
#
# COMPACT_ATOMS: atom_id res chain seq x y z
N MET A 1 -37.23 -52.92 46.69
CA MET A 1 -37.24 -54.34 47.09
C MET A 1 -36.80 -55.17 45.88
N ASN A 2 -35.71 -55.93 46.03
CA ASN A 2 -35.25 -57.11 45.27
C ASN A 2 -35.86 -57.37 43.88
N MET A 3 -35.13 -57.69 42.81
CA MET A 3 -34.02 -58.65 42.73
C MET A 3 -33.52 -58.59 41.26
N LYS A 4 -32.25 -58.30 40.99
CA LYS A 4 -31.17 -59.27 40.77
C LYS A 4 -31.39 -60.26 39.60
N ARG A 5 -30.46 -60.14 38.63
CA ARG A 5 -29.54 -61.20 38.13
C ARG A 5 -30.05 -62.16 37.05
N ARG A 6 -29.38 -62.14 35.88
CA ARG A 6 -28.45 -63.18 35.32
C ARG A 6 -28.32 -62.96 33.80
N ARG A 7 -27.13 -62.61 33.30
CA ARG A 7 -26.00 -63.47 32.84
C ARG A 7 -26.25 -64.18 31.50
N HIS A 8 -25.60 -63.62 30.48
CA HIS A 8 -24.79 -64.21 29.38
C HIS A 8 -25.22 -65.52 28.72
N VAL A 9 -25.43 -65.46 27.39
CA VAL A 9 -24.95 -66.46 26.41
C VAL A 9 -24.65 -65.72 25.08
N TYR A 10 -23.47 -65.97 24.50
CA TYR A 10 -23.08 -65.55 23.15
C TYR A 10 -23.70 -66.48 22.09
N ALA A 11 -24.23 -65.92 21.00
CA ALA A 11 -24.59 -66.69 19.81
C ALA A 11 -24.20 -65.95 18.52
N LEU A 12 -23.30 -66.61 17.80
CA LEU A 12 -22.90 -66.55 16.40
C LEU A 12 -23.97 -66.00 15.44
N VAL A 13 -23.64 -64.96 14.63
CA VAL A 13 -24.40 -64.64 13.40
C VAL A 13 -23.47 -64.40 12.21
N ILE A 14 -23.52 -65.40 11.35
CA ILE A 14 -23.39 -65.54 9.90
C ILE A 14 -23.09 -64.28 9.06
N VAL A 15 -22.08 -64.47 8.20
CA VAL A 15 -21.60 -63.68 7.08
C VAL A 15 -22.65 -63.50 5.98
N PHE A 16 -22.82 -62.27 5.48
CA PHE A 16 -23.31 -62.00 4.13
C PHE A 16 -22.29 -61.12 3.41
N MET A 17 -21.61 -61.71 2.42
CA MET A 17 -20.77 -61.00 1.47
C MET A 17 -21.66 -60.17 0.52
N LEU A 18 -21.39 -58.88 0.43
CA LEU A 18 -21.90 -58.01 -0.64
C LEU A 18 -20.72 -57.63 -1.52
N VAL A 19 -20.72 -58.20 -2.74
CA VAL A 19 -19.80 -57.90 -3.83
C VAL A 19 -20.16 -56.52 -4.36
N ASN A 20 -19.30 -55.52 -4.15
CA ASN A 20 -19.35 -54.26 -4.88
C ASN A 20 -18.15 -54.20 -5.83
N SER A 21 -18.46 -54.28 -7.11
CA SER A 21 -17.53 -54.11 -8.22
C SER A 21 -17.05 -52.66 -8.28
N ILE A 22 -15.78 -52.43 -7.98
CA ILE A 22 -15.13 -51.13 -8.21
C ILE A 22 -14.86 -51.02 -9.71
N VAL A 23 -15.59 -50.13 -10.39
CA VAL A 23 -15.21 -49.62 -11.70
C VAL A 23 -14.06 -48.63 -11.48
N SER A 24 -12.85 -49.04 -11.87
CA SER A 24 -11.67 -48.18 -11.88
C SER A 24 -11.77 -47.19 -13.04
N LEU A 25 -12.19 -45.96 -12.73
CA LEU A 25 -11.90 -44.81 -13.57
C LEU A 25 -10.40 -44.49 -13.46
N PRO A 26 -9.66 -44.28 -14.56
CA PRO A 26 -8.31 -43.77 -14.48
C PRO A 26 -8.36 -42.35 -13.94
N ALA A 27 -7.86 -42.15 -12.72
CA ALA A 27 -7.58 -40.84 -12.18
C ALA A 27 -6.44 -40.21 -12.99
N ASN A 28 -6.76 -39.45 -14.03
CA ASN A 28 -5.87 -38.43 -14.54
C ASN A 28 -5.83 -37.30 -13.50
N ALA A 29 -5.07 -37.53 -12.43
CA ALA A 29 -4.56 -36.46 -11.60
C ALA A 29 -3.48 -35.74 -12.43
N ALA A 30 -3.91 -34.74 -13.20
CA ALA A 30 -3.00 -33.68 -13.59
C ALA A 30 -2.47 -33.09 -12.27
N LEU A 31 -1.21 -33.39 -11.96
CA LEU A 31 -0.49 -32.75 -10.87
C LEU A 31 -0.59 -31.24 -11.11
N TYR A 32 -1.34 -30.57 -10.25
CA TYR A 32 -1.21 -29.14 -10.04
C TYR A 32 0.27 -28.89 -9.71
N ASP A 33 1.01 -28.29 -10.62
CA ASP A 33 2.31 -27.70 -10.33
C ASP A 33 2.00 -26.35 -9.69
N PRO A 34 1.98 -26.23 -8.34
CA PRO A 34 1.92 -24.90 -7.75
C PRO A 34 3.20 -24.24 -8.23
N ILE A 35 3.07 -23.17 -9.01
CA ILE A 35 4.19 -22.32 -9.46
C ILE A 35 5.16 -22.19 -8.28
N SER A 36 6.20 -23.01 -8.26
CA SER A 36 7.23 -22.93 -7.24
C SER A 36 8.06 -21.76 -7.71
N ARG A 37 7.63 -20.55 -7.35
CA ARG A 37 8.47 -19.37 -7.45
C ARG A 37 9.74 -19.76 -6.71
N LYS A 38 10.82 -20.04 -7.45
CA LYS A 38 12.13 -20.29 -6.88
C LYS A 38 12.42 -19.11 -5.98
N PHE A 39 12.42 -19.37 -4.67
CA PHE A 39 12.72 -18.35 -3.70
C PHE A 39 14.17 -17.96 -3.89
N ASN A 40 14.40 -16.74 -4.35
CA ASN A 40 15.72 -16.16 -4.39
C ASN A 40 15.90 -15.39 -3.07
N PRO A 41 16.84 -15.81 -2.20
CA PRO A 41 17.09 -15.11 -0.96
C PRO A 41 17.55 -13.67 -1.25
N PRO A 42 17.20 -12.70 -0.39
CA PRO A 42 17.67 -11.34 -0.55
C PRO A 42 19.20 -11.30 -0.44
N THR A 43 19.82 -10.40 -1.19
CA THR A 43 21.26 -10.14 -1.11
C THR A 43 21.56 -9.32 0.14
N LEU A 44 22.66 -9.64 0.82
CA LEU A 44 23.15 -8.82 1.93
C LEU A 44 23.49 -7.41 1.41
N PRO A 45 23.02 -6.34 2.06
CA PRO A 45 23.38 -4.98 1.67
C PRO A 45 24.90 -4.80 1.73
N PRO A 46 25.56 -4.19 0.72
CA PRO A 46 27.01 -4.05 0.67
C PRO A 46 27.57 -3.12 1.76
N ALA A 47 26.72 -2.29 2.34
CA ALA A 47 27.00 -1.50 3.52
C ALA A 47 25.77 -1.50 4.44
N ILE A 48 25.99 -1.31 5.72
CA ILE A 48 24.95 -1.15 6.73
C ILE A 48 25.31 -0.01 7.69
N THR A 49 24.28 0.63 8.24
CA THR A 49 24.43 1.71 9.22
C THR A 49 24.32 1.15 10.63
N LEU A 50 25.33 1.41 11.46
CA LEU A 50 25.31 1.09 12.89
C LEU A 50 24.73 2.28 13.66
N PHE A 51 23.69 2.04 14.47
CA PHE A 51 22.97 3.09 15.21
C PHE A 51 23.46 3.26 16.65
N GLU A 52 24.21 2.30 17.15
CA GLU A 52 24.68 2.24 18.53
C GLU A 52 26.13 1.73 18.60
N GLN A 53 26.70 1.81 19.80
CA GLN A 53 28.00 1.23 20.07
C GLN A 53 27.93 -0.28 19.82
N THR A 54 28.67 -0.76 18.81
CA THR A 54 28.54 -2.12 18.29
C THR A 54 29.82 -2.92 18.60
N PRO A 55 29.74 -3.97 19.43
CA PRO A 55 30.87 -4.83 19.71
C PRO A 55 31.35 -5.62 18.50
N LEU A 56 32.67 -5.77 18.40
CA LEU A 56 33.35 -6.51 17.33
C LEU A 56 33.95 -7.81 17.86
N TYR A 57 33.75 -8.89 17.14
CA TYR A 57 34.21 -10.23 17.52
C TYR A 57 35.09 -10.84 16.43
N SER A 58 36.07 -11.64 16.83
CA SER A 58 36.92 -12.39 15.92
C SER A 58 36.19 -13.58 15.27
N THR A 59 35.21 -14.15 15.99
CA THR A 59 34.32 -15.23 15.55
C THR A 59 32.87 -14.91 15.92
N PRO A 60 31.85 -15.50 15.25
CA PRO A 60 30.45 -15.27 15.56
C PRO A 60 30.01 -16.02 16.84
N ASP A 61 30.54 -15.58 17.99
CA ASP A 61 30.31 -16.18 19.31
C ASP A 61 30.27 -15.10 20.40
N ASP A 62 29.08 -14.86 20.95
CA ASP A 62 28.82 -13.89 22.00
C ASP A 62 29.36 -14.30 23.38
N SER A 63 29.82 -15.55 23.54
CA SER A 63 30.47 -15.99 24.79
C SER A 63 31.89 -15.46 24.94
N LEU A 64 32.48 -14.96 23.86
CA LEU A 64 33.81 -14.36 23.84
C LEU A 64 33.74 -12.87 24.16
N ASN A 65 34.81 -12.34 24.77
CA ASN A 65 34.93 -10.91 24.94
C ASN A 65 35.12 -10.22 23.57
N PRO A 66 34.45 -9.08 23.32
CA PRO A 66 34.68 -8.28 22.12
C PRO A 66 36.15 -7.87 22.00
N THR A 67 36.65 -7.86 20.77
CA THR A 67 38.02 -7.40 20.46
C THR A 67 38.11 -5.88 20.50
N ALA A 68 37.02 -5.21 20.14
CA ALA A 68 36.86 -3.76 20.16
C ALA A 68 35.37 -3.44 19.99
N GLU A 69 35.06 -2.16 19.85
CA GLU A 69 33.72 -1.68 19.56
C GLU A 69 33.77 -0.54 18.54
N LEU A 70 32.72 -0.40 17.74
CA LEU A 70 32.52 0.71 16.82
C LEU A 70 31.43 1.64 17.35
N SER A 71 31.71 2.94 17.32
CA SER A 71 30.67 3.96 17.46
C SER A 71 29.72 3.94 16.24
N PRO A 72 28.51 4.52 16.35
CA PRO A 72 27.58 4.63 15.23
C PRO A 72 28.25 5.18 13.96
N GLN A 73 28.18 4.40 12.87
CA GLN A 73 28.79 4.71 11.58
C GLN A 73 28.32 3.73 10.51
N ASP A 74 28.57 4.03 9.24
CA ASP A 74 28.40 3.08 8.15
C ASP A 74 29.58 2.12 8.06
N VAL A 75 29.31 0.84 7.83
CA VAL A 75 30.32 -0.21 7.67
C VAL A 75 30.07 -1.03 6.42
N VAL A 76 31.15 -1.49 5.79
CA VAL A 76 31.09 -2.36 4.61
C VAL A 76 30.88 -3.80 5.06
N THR A 77 29.86 -4.47 4.52
CA THR A 77 29.61 -5.89 4.80
C THR A 77 30.46 -6.78 3.89
N VAL A 78 30.78 -7.96 4.39
CA VAL A 78 31.58 -8.97 3.68
C VAL A 78 30.80 -10.26 3.54
N ASP A 79 30.20 -10.73 4.63
CA ASP A 79 29.46 -11.99 4.69
C ASP A 79 28.44 -11.94 5.83
N ALA A 80 27.59 -12.95 5.92
CA ALA A 80 26.62 -13.12 7.00
C ALA A 80 26.47 -14.60 7.34
N GLU A 81 25.96 -14.89 8.53
CA GLU A 81 25.59 -16.26 8.87
C GLU A 81 24.55 -16.84 7.90
N GLN A 82 24.52 -18.17 7.82
CA GLN A 82 23.58 -18.87 6.94
C GLN A 82 22.13 -18.53 7.29
N ALA A 83 21.34 -18.24 6.26
CA ALA A 83 19.92 -17.91 6.40
C ALA A 83 19.64 -16.70 7.33
N TRP A 84 20.57 -15.74 7.40
CA TRP A 84 20.41 -14.48 8.12
C TRP A 84 19.08 -13.76 7.83
N TYR A 85 18.59 -13.87 6.59
CA TYR A 85 17.35 -13.25 6.12
C TYR A 85 16.07 -13.97 6.58
N ALA A 86 16.18 -15.19 7.10
CA ALA A 86 15.05 -15.98 7.58
C ALA A 86 14.78 -15.75 9.08
N LYS A 87 15.58 -14.89 9.72
CA LYS A 87 15.52 -14.59 11.14
C LYS A 87 14.25 -13.82 11.44
N GLN A 88 13.62 -14.19 12.55
CA GLN A 88 12.41 -13.53 13.01
C GLN A 88 12.74 -12.14 13.55
N ARG A 89 11.69 -11.33 13.72
CA ARG A 89 11.81 -10.00 14.31
C ARG A 89 12.43 -10.09 15.71
N GLY A 90 13.47 -9.28 15.94
CA GLY A 90 14.20 -9.23 17.21
C GLY A 90 15.19 -10.37 17.43
N GLU A 91 15.28 -11.33 16.49
CA GLU A 91 16.39 -12.27 16.49
C GLU A 91 17.66 -11.59 16.00
N LYS A 92 18.77 -11.98 16.59
CA LYS A 92 20.08 -11.47 16.20
C LYS A 92 20.73 -12.30 15.10
N VAL A 93 21.60 -11.62 14.38
CA VAL A 93 22.25 -12.06 13.17
C VAL A 93 23.72 -11.69 13.20
N TRP A 94 24.56 -12.66 12.92
CA TRP A 94 25.99 -12.44 12.74
C TRP A 94 26.29 -11.92 11.34
N ILE A 95 26.86 -10.73 11.26
CA ILE A 95 27.32 -10.10 10.02
C ILE A 95 28.82 -9.89 10.11
N LYS A 96 29.54 -10.28 9.06
CA LYS A 96 30.97 -10.00 8.93
C LYS A 96 31.14 -8.67 8.21
N ILE A 97 31.94 -7.79 8.78
CA ILE A 97 32.21 -6.44 8.26
C ILE A 97 33.71 -6.23 8.05
N LYS A 98 34.05 -5.28 7.18
CA LYS A 98 35.42 -4.85 6.97
C LYS A 98 35.73 -3.66 7.88
N THR A 99 36.73 -3.80 8.74
CA THR A 99 37.31 -2.68 9.49
C THR A 99 38.54 -2.14 8.78
N THR A 100 38.80 -0.85 8.94
CA THR A 100 39.95 -0.18 8.30
C THR A 100 41.29 -0.52 8.95
N TRP A 101 41.29 -1.05 10.18
CA TRP A 101 42.49 -1.16 11.03
C TRP A 101 42.86 -2.60 11.42
N THR A 102 41.90 -3.53 11.52
CA THR A 102 42.15 -4.93 11.96
C THR A 102 41.61 -5.98 10.97
N GLY A 103 41.15 -5.56 9.79
CA GLY A 103 40.61 -6.47 8.79
C GLY A 103 39.16 -6.82 9.07
N GLU A 104 38.77 -8.06 8.79
CA GLU A 104 37.35 -8.48 8.85
C GLU A 104 36.99 -9.02 10.23
N LEU A 105 35.91 -8.49 10.81
CA LEU A 105 35.40 -8.87 12.13
C LEU A 105 33.88 -9.08 12.07
N TRP A 106 33.35 -9.78 13.06
CA TRP A 106 31.93 -10.08 13.18
C TRP A 106 31.22 -9.11 14.12
N ILE A 107 29.98 -8.77 13.78
CA ILE A 107 29.05 -8.02 14.61
C ILE A 107 27.75 -8.81 14.77
N HIS A 108 27.04 -8.59 15.88
CA HIS A 108 25.80 -9.30 16.18
C HIS A 108 24.65 -8.29 16.34
N LEU A 109 23.84 -8.16 15.29
CA LEU A 109 22.79 -7.15 15.19
C LEU A 109 21.41 -7.78 15.20
N ASP A 110 20.43 -7.05 15.71
CA ASP A 110 19.02 -7.40 15.51
C ASP A 110 18.71 -7.41 14.00
N SER A 111 17.94 -8.40 13.54
CA SER A 111 17.63 -8.59 12.12
C SER A 111 16.98 -7.36 11.47
N ASP A 112 16.23 -6.58 12.25
CA ASP A 112 15.55 -5.36 11.82
C ASP A 112 16.48 -4.13 11.73
N LYS A 113 17.72 -4.23 12.22
CA LYS A 113 18.76 -3.20 12.08
C LYS A 113 19.67 -3.45 10.88
N ILE A 114 19.44 -4.52 10.11
CA ILE A 114 20.19 -4.78 8.88
C ILE A 114 19.62 -3.90 7.77
N GLY A 115 20.39 -2.90 7.36
CA GLY A 115 20.04 -1.98 6.30
C GLY A 115 20.97 -0.77 6.30
N VAL A 116 20.76 0.11 5.33
CA VAL A 116 21.57 1.33 5.16
C VAL A 116 20.68 2.56 5.22
N VAL A 117 21.13 3.59 5.92
CA VAL A 117 20.50 4.90 5.89
C VAL A 117 21.00 5.65 4.67
N LYS A 118 20.08 6.10 3.81
CA LYS A 118 20.40 6.99 2.69
C LYS A 118 19.78 8.35 2.92
N PRO A 119 20.53 9.45 2.65
CA PRO A 119 19.93 10.77 2.68
C PRO A 119 18.87 10.89 1.58
N VAL A 120 17.76 11.52 1.92
CA VAL A 120 16.74 11.97 0.97
C VAL A 120 16.36 13.41 1.33
N ASP A 121 15.70 14.11 0.42
CA ASP A 121 15.17 15.46 0.63
C ASP A 121 13.81 15.46 -0.05
N THR A 122 12.78 15.07 0.70
CA THR A 122 11.44 14.86 0.16
C THR A 122 10.38 15.13 1.24
N ASN A 123 9.19 15.50 0.81
CA ASN A 123 8.05 15.61 1.71
C ASN A 123 7.20 14.35 1.59
N ILE A 124 6.76 13.83 2.74
CA ILE A 124 5.89 12.66 2.79
C ILE A 124 4.60 13.03 3.51
N ALA A 125 3.46 12.62 2.97
CA ALA A 125 2.16 12.78 3.62
C ALA A 125 1.84 11.55 4.46
N LEU A 126 1.67 11.74 5.77
CA LEU A 126 1.14 10.73 6.67
C LEU A 126 -0.39 10.74 6.54
N LEU A 127 -0.96 9.73 5.91
CA LEU A 127 -2.41 9.66 5.75
C LEU A 127 -3.10 9.34 7.07
N TRP A 128 -2.44 8.53 7.91
CA TRP A 128 -2.92 8.09 9.22
C TRP A 128 -1.96 8.52 10.32
N SER A 129 -2.41 8.43 11.58
CA SER A 129 -1.54 8.67 12.73
C SER A 129 -0.32 7.75 12.71
N ALA A 130 0.86 8.30 12.97
CA ALA A 130 2.13 7.57 12.88
C ALA A 130 2.92 7.68 14.19
N ALA A 131 3.29 6.53 14.77
CA ALA A 131 4.17 6.48 15.93
C ALA A 131 5.61 6.85 15.54
N LEU A 132 6.31 7.53 16.45
CA LEU A 132 7.72 7.91 16.27
C LEU A 132 8.66 6.93 16.95
N TYR A 133 9.82 6.72 16.34
CA TYR A 133 10.86 5.78 16.77
C TYR A 133 12.21 6.50 16.83
N THR A 134 13.09 6.10 17.75
CA THR A 134 14.44 6.70 17.83
C THR A 134 15.42 6.10 16.82
N GLN A 135 15.10 4.93 16.26
CA GLN A 135 15.87 4.22 15.22
C GLN A 135 14.89 3.58 14.21
N PRO A 136 15.33 3.13 13.02
CA PRO A 136 14.46 2.45 12.06
C PRO A 136 14.13 0.99 12.48
N SER A 137 13.82 0.78 13.76
CA SER A 137 13.46 -0.51 14.35
C SER A 137 12.20 -0.38 15.18
N LEU A 138 11.29 -1.34 15.02
CA LEU A 138 10.03 -1.37 15.75
C LEU A 138 10.21 -1.58 17.26
N SER A 139 11.40 -1.98 17.73
CA SER A 139 11.72 -2.11 19.16
C SER A 139 11.99 -0.75 19.84
N THR A 140 12.18 0.31 19.06
CA THR A 140 12.58 1.65 19.53
C THR A 140 11.44 2.66 19.50
N MET A 141 10.20 2.16 19.55
CA MET A 141 9.00 2.98 19.55
C MET A 141 8.97 3.90 20.77
N THR A 142 8.57 5.14 20.56
CA THR A 142 8.30 6.10 21.62
C THR A 142 6.80 6.21 21.89
N ASP A 143 6.42 6.93 22.94
CA ASP A 143 5.01 7.23 23.23
C ASP A 143 4.44 8.37 22.36
N VAL A 144 5.24 8.93 21.44
CA VAL A 144 4.84 10.07 20.61
C VAL A 144 4.22 9.59 19.31
N VAL A 145 3.06 10.17 18.98
CA VAL A 145 2.31 9.88 17.77
C VAL A 145 2.02 11.20 17.04
N LEU A 146 2.35 11.24 15.75
CA LEU A 146 1.94 12.32 14.87
C LEU A 146 0.54 12.05 14.33
N ALA A 147 -0.32 13.07 14.34
CA ALA A 147 -1.56 13.04 13.58
C ALA A 147 -1.26 13.12 12.06
N PRO A 148 -2.23 12.76 11.19
CA PRO A 148 -2.09 12.91 9.75
C PRO A 148 -1.64 14.32 9.36
N GLN A 149 -0.53 14.40 8.63
CA GLN A 149 0.09 15.65 8.18
C GLN A 149 1.22 15.33 7.20
N THR A 150 1.69 16.37 6.51
CA THR A 150 2.91 16.26 5.72
C THR A 150 4.13 16.69 6.51
N VAL A 151 5.18 15.89 6.41
CA VAL A 151 6.45 16.10 7.10
C VAL A 151 7.60 16.02 6.11
N HIS A 152 8.66 16.76 6.42
CA HIS A 152 9.90 16.69 5.66
C HIS A 152 10.72 15.47 6.12
N ALA A 153 11.10 14.61 5.18
CA ALA A 153 11.94 13.45 5.39
C ALA A 153 13.35 13.73 4.87
N ASN A 154 14.35 13.53 5.74
CA ASN A 154 15.75 13.78 5.42
C ASN A 154 16.60 12.50 5.26
N ALA A 155 16.02 11.32 5.55
CA ALA A 155 16.64 10.04 5.27
C ALA A 155 15.61 8.91 5.07
N ILE A 156 16.04 7.84 4.41
CA ILE A 156 15.31 6.57 4.29
C ILE A 156 16.20 5.42 4.76
N PHE A 157 15.60 4.42 5.41
CA PHE A 157 16.29 3.18 5.78
C PHE A 157 15.96 2.09 4.77
N GLU A 158 16.94 1.76 3.92
CA GLU A 158 16.81 0.66 2.96
C GLU A 158 17.22 -0.65 3.61
N SER A 159 16.23 -1.50 3.88
CA SER A 159 16.44 -2.82 4.47
C SER A 159 16.01 -3.94 3.51
N PRO A 160 16.74 -5.07 3.46
CA PRO A 160 16.29 -6.30 2.83
C PRO A 160 15.08 -6.94 3.55
N VAL A 161 14.76 -6.48 4.76
CA VAL A 161 13.61 -6.92 5.55
C VAL A 161 12.36 -6.18 5.07
N THR A 162 11.49 -6.87 4.35
CA THR A 162 10.41 -6.25 3.56
C THR A 162 9.41 -5.41 4.35
N TYR A 163 9.15 -5.75 5.62
CA TYR A 163 8.23 -4.94 6.43
C TYR A 163 8.82 -3.56 6.79
N LEU A 164 10.13 -3.36 6.68
CA LEU A 164 10.78 -2.08 6.93
C LEU A 164 10.87 -1.18 5.68
N ALA A 165 10.32 -1.59 4.54
CA ALA A 165 10.42 -0.89 3.25
C ALA A 165 9.90 0.58 3.27
N TYR A 166 9.11 0.95 4.27
CA TYR A 166 8.56 2.30 4.45
C TYR A 166 9.05 2.92 5.75
N SER A 167 10.38 3.06 5.87
CA SER A 167 11.02 3.64 7.06
C SER A 167 11.76 4.92 6.69
N TYR A 168 11.22 6.05 7.13
CA TYR A 168 11.74 7.39 6.84
C TYR A 168 12.18 8.07 8.12
N ARG A 169 13.28 8.80 8.08
CA ARG A 169 13.66 9.74 9.11
C ARG A 169 13.10 11.10 8.76
N ILE A 170 12.37 11.69 9.69
CA ILE A 170 11.71 12.97 9.56
C ILE A 170 12.32 13.98 10.53
N GLU A 171 12.30 15.24 10.11
CA GLU A 171 12.75 16.34 10.95
C GLU A 171 11.59 16.80 11.83
N THR A 172 11.78 16.77 13.15
CA THR A 172 10.82 17.37 14.08
C THR A 172 11.47 18.55 14.79
N SER A 173 10.75 19.65 14.93
CA SER A 173 11.29 20.86 15.56
C SER A 173 11.43 20.77 17.08
N TRP A 174 10.84 19.74 17.72
CA TRP A 174 10.81 19.59 19.18
C TRP A 174 11.51 18.34 19.73
N LEU A 175 11.66 17.27 18.94
CA LEU A 175 12.39 16.04 19.35
C LEU A 175 13.67 15.81 18.56
N GLY A 176 13.95 16.65 17.55
CA GLY A 176 14.98 16.40 16.57
C GLY A 176 14.55 15.34 15.55
N ASP A 177 15.52 14.69 14.92
CA ASP A 177 15.25 13.70 13.89
C ASP A 177 14.66 12.42 14.50
N MET A 178 13.50 12.01 14.00
CA MET A 178 12.79 10.82 14.46
C MET A 178 12.45 9.92 13.27
N TRP A 179 12.26 8.64 13.52
CA TRP A 179 11.90 7.67 12.49
C TRP A 179 10.40 7.40 12.49
N ILE A 180 9.82 7.34 11.29
CA ILE A 180 8.60 6.61 11.01
C ILE A 180 9.04 5.23 10.50
N VAL A 181 8.53 4.16 11.11
CA VAL A 181 8.98 2.80 10.81
C VAL A 181 7.81 1.95 10.32
N SER A 182 7.99 1.27 9.18
CA SER A 182 7.04 0.28 8.66
C SER A 182 5.60 0.82 8.49
N ASN A 183 5.44 2.08 8.06
CA ASN A 183 4.11 2.68 7.88
C ASN A 183 3.66 2.61 6.40
N PRO A 184 2.65 1.79 6.05
CA PRO A 184 2.18 1.66 4.68
C PRO A 184 1.25 2.80 4.23
N HIS A 185 0.84 3.70 5.14
CA HIS A 185 -0.11 4.79 4.87
C HIS A 185 0.61 6.12 4.63
N ILE A 186 1.61 6.08 3.76
CA ILE A 186 2.44 7.23 3.37
C ILE A 186 2.31 7.48 1.88
N LEU A 187 2.21 8.74 1.49
CA LEU A 187 2.47 9.18 0.12
C LEU A 187 3.84 9.84 0.08
N SER A 188 4.70 9.42 -0.86
CA SER A 188 6.01 10.02 -1.07
C SER A 188 5.95 11.16 -2.07
N ASP A 189 7.03 11.95 -2.12
CA ASP A 189 7.31 12.92 -3.18
C ASP A 189 6.20 13.98 -3.31
N MET A 190 5.74 14.45 -2.15
CA MET A 190 4.75 15.52 -2.05
C MET A 190 5.39 16.85 -2.46
N GLU A 191 4.74 17.55 -3.39
CA GLU A 191 5.11 18.93 -3.74
C GLU A 191 4.30 19.89 -2.87
N ILE A 192 4.99 20.71 -2.08
CA ILE A 192 4.36 21.76 -1.26
C ILE A 192 4.06 22.97 -2.14
N LEU A 193 2.79 23.41 -2.16
CA LEU A 193 2.31 24.47 -3.05
C LEU A 193 1.99 25.77 -2.30
N ASN A 194 1.14 25.68 -1.27
CA ASN A 194 0.63 26.81 -0.50
C ASN A 194 0.12 28.00 -1.37
N GLN A 195 -0.83 27.73 -2.26
CA GLN A 195 -1.37 28.74 -3.17
C GLN A 195 -2.89 28.61 -3.37
N ASP A 196 -3.53 29.69 -3.80
CA ASP A 196 -4.94 29.66 -4.20
C ASP A 196 -5.13 28.83 -5.49
N MET A 197 -6.27 28.13 -5.56
CA MET A 197 -6.66 27.29 -6.68
C MET A 197 -8.16 27.46 -6.97
N ASP A 198 -8.48 27.75 -8.23
CA ASP A 198 -9.85 27.91 -8.72
C ASP A 198 -10.40 26.58 -9.23
N LEU A 199 -11.46 26.07 -8.60
CA LEU A 199 -12.22 24.90 -9.07
C LEU A 199 -13.39 25.40 -9.91
N GLN A 200 -13.29 25.26 -11.22
CA GLN A 200 -14.21 25.92 -12.15
C GLN A 200 -15.53 25.16 -12.36
N THR A 201 -15.55 23.86 -12.02
CA THR A 201 -16.68 22.96 -12.19
C THR A 201 -16.87 22.10 -10.95
N GLU A 202 -18.01 21.41 -10.88
CA GLU A 202 -18.25 20.44 -9.81
C GLU A 202 -17.15 19.38 -9.79
N THR A 203 -16.49 19.24 -8.64
CA THR A 203 -15.32 18.36 -8.46
C THR A 203 -15.62 17.34 -7.37
N LEU A 204 -15.09 16.12 -7.49
CA LEU A 204 -15.23 15.09 -6.46
C LEU A 204 -14.53 15.54 -5.17
N TYR A 205 -15.31 15.61 -4.09
CA TYR A 205 -14.80 15.73 -2.74
C TYR A 205 -14.24 14.37 -2.30
N MET A 206 -12.95 14.33 -1.96
CA MET A 206 -12.31 13.11 -1.48
C MET A 206 -11.94 13.29 -0.01
N GLU A 207 -12.70 12.63 0.88
CA GLU A 207 -12.42 12.64 2.33
C GLU A 207 -11.05 12.02 2.61
N ASP A 208 -10.77 10.90 1.93
CA ASP A 208 -9.48 10.23 1.90
C ASP A 208 -8.85 10.31 0.51
N TYR A 209 -7.52 10.22 0.43
CA TYR A 209 -6.77 10.16 -0.83
C TYR A 209 -7.28 9.07 -1.81
N ASP A 210 -7.81 7.96 -1.30
CA ASP A 210 -8.29 6.84 -2.10
C ASP A 210 -9.80 6.83 -2.37
N THR A 211 -10.52 7.89 -1.99
CA THR A 211 -12.00 7.96 -2.06
C THR A 211 -12.54 7.49 -3.42
N ALA A 212 -11.95 7.94 -4.53
CA ALA A 212 -12.40 7.58 -5.87
C ALA A 212 -12.37 6.06 -6.14
N ASN A 213 -11.40 5.35 -5.56
CA ASN A 213 -11.26 3.89 -5.68
C ASN A 213 -12.30 3.12 -4.85
N ARG A 214 -12.91 3.78 -3.86
CA ARG A 214 -13.87 3.18 -2.92
C ARG A 214 -15.32 3.41 -3.31
N LEU A 215 -15.59 4.23 -4.34
CA LEU A 215 -16.94 4.47 -4.83
C LEU A 215 -17.53 3.18 -5.40
N GLN A 216 -18.59 2.67 -4.77
CA GLN A 216 -19.30 1.48 -5.23
C GLN A 216 -20.51 1.85 -6.10
N ARG A 217 -21.09 3.02 -5.84
CA ARG A 217 -22.23 3.56 -6.56
C ARG A 217 -22.01 5.04 -6.88
N PRO A 218 -22.65 5.55 -7.93
CA PRO A 218 -22.59 6.98 -8.26
C PRO A 218 -23.10 7.88 -7.13
N SER A 219 -24.13 7.41 -6.41
CA SER A 219 -24.72 8.13 -5.28
C SER A 219 -23.76 8.31 -4.10
N ASP A 220 -22.68 7.55 -4.05
CA ASP A 220 -21.68 7.66 -2.99
C ASP A 220 -20.73 8.85 -3.25
N ALA A 221 -20.73 9.39 -4.48
CA ALA A 221 -19.91 10.53 -4.84
C ALA A 221 -20.44 11.81 -4.20
N LYS A 222 -19.62 12.42 -3.35
CA LYS A 222 -19.85 13.77 -2.83
C LYS A 222 -19.17 14.75 -3.77
N LEU A 223 -19.93 15.65 -4.38
CA LEU A 223 -19.38 16.70 -5.24
C LEU A 223 -19.34 18.03 -4.48
N ILE A 224 -18.27 18.79 -4.69
CA ILE A 224 -18.20 20.19 -4.29
C ILE A 224 -18.49 21.08 -5.50
N GLN A 225 -19.20 22.18 -5.23
CA GLN A 225 -19.50 23.20 -6.23
C GLN A 225 -18.24 23.99 -6.62
N PRO A 226 -18.25 24.66 -7.79
CA PRO A 226 -17.18 25.56 -8.20
C PRO A 226 -16.87 26.59 -7.10
N GLN A 227 -15.61 26.70 -6.72
CA GLN A 227 -15.15 27.58 -5.66
C GLN A 227 -13.63 27.76 -5.69
N ASN A 228 -13.14 28.75 -4.96
CA ASN A 228 -11.72 28.88 -4.68
C ASN A 228 -11.35 28.09 -3.42
N VAL A 229 -10.27 27.32 -3.50
CA VAL A 229 -9.67 26.59 -2.38
C VAL A 229 -8.20 26.97 -2.26
N PHE A 230 -7.59 26.69 -1.10
CA PHE A 230 -6.17 26.85 -0.90
C PHE A 230 -5.47 25.50 -1.05
N ALA A 231 -4.67 25.32 -2.10
CA ALA A 231 -3.89 24.11 -2.34
C ALA A 231 -2.66 24.10 -1.43
N LEU A 232 -2.61 23.13 -0.52
CA LEU A 232 -1.51 22.96 0.43
C LEU A 232 -0.34 22.25 -0.26
N GLU A 233 -0.65 21.15 -0.93
CA GLU A 233 0.30 20.22 -1.50
C GLU A 233 -0.35 19.35 -2.57
N LYS A 234 0.47 18.68 -3.38
CA LYS A 234 0.01 17.71 -4.37
C LYS A 234 0.93 16.51 -4.48
N THR A 235 0.36 15.39 -4.93
CA THR A 235 1.11 14.21 -5.36
C THR A 235 1.61 14.37 -6.79
N GLU A 236 2.58 13.53 -7.20
CA GLU A 236 3.04 13.45 -8.59
C GLU A 236 1.89 13.14 -9.58
N ASN A 237 0.86 12.41 -9.12
CA ASN A 237 -0.30 12.04 -9.94
C ASN A 237 -1.38 13.14 -10.00
N GLY A 238 -1.08 14.34 -9.50
CA GLY A 238 -1.97 15.50 -9.60
C GLY A 238 -3.18 15.45 -8.67
N ILE A 239 -3.07 14.75 -7.54
CA ILE A 239 -4.08 14.78 -6.47
C ILE A 239 -3.62 15.81 -5.44
N TYR A 240 -4.50 16.74 -5.11
CA TYR A 240 -4.21 17.89 -4.25
C TYR A 240 -4.86 17.68 -2.89
N HIS A 241 -4.15 18.05 -1.83
CA HIS A 241 -4.75 18.27 -0.52
C HIS A 241 -5.01 19.77 -0.39
N VAL A 242 -6.27 20.11 -0.15
CA VAL A 242 -6.75 21.49 -0.21
C VAL A 242 -7.50 21.84 1.07
N ARG A 243 -7.58 23.15 1.32
CA ARG A 243 -8.41 23.72 2.38
C ARG A 243 -9.47 24.64 1.77
N SER A 244 -10.74 24.43 2.12
CA SER A 244 -11.82 25.34 1.72
C SER A 244 -11.76 26.67 2.46
N GLN A 245 -12.58 27.63 2.04
CA GLN A 245 -12.71 28.92 2.71
C GLN A 245 -13.23 28.80 4.15
N ASP A 246 -14.06 27.78 4.41
CA ASP A 246 -14.61 27.50 5.75
C ASP A 246 -13.64 26.73 6.64
N GLY A 247 -12.47 26.34 6.11
CA GLY A 247 -11.38 25.69 6.85
C GLY A 247 -11.36 24.16 6.77
N ASP A 248 -12.34 23.53 6.12
CA ASP A 248 -12.34 22.08 5.89
C ASP A 248 -11.17 21.66 5.02
N MET A 249 -10.52 20.55 5.40
CA MET A 249 -9.42 19.95 4.66
C MET A 249 -9.87 18.65 4.00
N PHE A 250 -9.51 18.48 2.73
CA PHE A 250 -9.87 17.30 1.95
C PHE A 250 -8.98 17.16 0.71
N TRP A 251 -9.02 15.99 0.10
CA TRP A 251 -8.33 15.72 -1.15
C TRP A 251 -9.24 16.03 -2.34
N ILE A 252 -8.64 16.41 -3.46
CA ILE A 252 -9.30 16.52 -4.75
C ILE A 252 -8.39 16.01 -5.86
N ASN A 253 -8.99 15.56 -6.95
CA ASN A 253 -8.30 15.40 -8.22
C ASN A 253 -9.07 16.22 -9.26
N PRO A 254 -8.47 17.24 -9.89
CA PRO A 254 -9.14 18.04 -10.93
C PRO A 254 -9.61 17.23 -12.14
N TYR A 255 -9.08 16.02 -12.35
CA TYR A 255 -9.57 15.09 -13.37
C TYR A 255 -10.89 14.39 -12.97
N TYR A 256 -11.24 14.35 -11.69
CA TYR A 256 -12.55 13.93 -11.18
C TYR A 256 -13.50 15.13 -11.07
N ALA A 257 -13.68 15.86 -12.17
CA ALA A 257 -14.56 17.02 -12.24
C ALA A 257 -15.45 16.98 -13.49
N GLN A 258 -16.57 17.69 -13.44
CA GLN A 258 -17.39 17.92 -14.63
C GLN A 258 -16.59 18.75 -15.65
N PRO A 259 -16.73 18.50 -16.96
CA PRO A 259 -15.94 19.20 -17.95
C PRO A 259 -16.40 20.66 -18.10
N LEU A 260 -15.48 21.52 -18.51
CA LEU A 260 -15.78 22.91 -18.85
C LEU A 260 -16.39 23.01 -20.26
N GLY A 261 -17.29 23.99 -20.44
CA GLY A 261 -17.87 24.28 -21.75
C GLY A 261 -18.89 23.26 -22.25
N VAL A 262 -19.58 22.58 -21.33
CA VAL A 262 -20.67 21.66 -21.67
C VAL A 262 -21.79 22.39 -22.43
N GLU A 263 -22.24 21.78 -23.53
CA GLU A 263 -23.36 22.27 -24.31
C GLU A 263 -24.65 21.52 -23.92
N LYS A 264 -25.70 22.26 -23.55
CA LYS A 264 -27.02 21.68 -23.33
C LYS A 264 -27.65 21.27 -24.66
N ILE A 265 -28.18 20.05 -24.70
CA ILE A 265 -28.80 19.46 -25.89
C ILE A 265 -30.08 18.72 -25.52
N ASN A 266 -30.81 18.27 -26.53
CA ASN A 266 -31.91 17.33 -26.38
C ASN A 266 -31.87 16.40 -27.59
N GLU A 267 -30.98 15.41 -27.53
CA GLU A 267 -30.72 14.48 -28.62
C GLU A 267 -30.94 13.05 -28.16
N SER A 268 -31.26 12.15 -29.10
CA SER A 268 -31.47 10.74 -28.82
C SER A 268 -30.44 9.88 -29.56
N PRO A 269 -29.15 9.90 -29.13
CA PRO A 269 -28.12 9.16 -29.84
C PRO A 269 -28.33 7.64 -29.68
N ASN A 270 -27.96 6.91 -30.73
CA ASN A 270 -28.04 5.45 -30.76
C ASN A 270 -26.67 4.84 -30.44
N LEU A 271 -26.57 4.17 -29.29
CA LEU A 271 -25.39 3.42 -28.88
C LEU A 271 -25.34 2.12 -29.70
N LYS A 272 -24.29 1.95 -30.52
CA LYS A 272 -24.15 0.80 -31.44
C LYS A 272 -23.46 -0.41 -30.81
N LYS A 273 -22.80 -0.22 -29.66
CA LYS A 273 -22.03 -1.24 -28.95
C LYS A 273 -22.20 -1.08 -27.45
N GLU A 274 -21.68 -2.04 -26.70
CA GLU A 274 -21.53 -1.92 -25.25
C GLU A 274 -20.73 -0.66 -24.89
N THR A 275 -21.32 0.17 -24.04
CA THR A 275 -20.81 1.51 -23.70
C THR A 275 -20.72 1.66 -22.19
N THR A 276 -19.53 1.97 -21.69
CA THR A 276 -19.27 2.14 -20.26
C THR A 276 -19.86 3.46 -19.74
N LEU A 277 -20.39 3.43 -18.52
CA LEU A 277 -20.90 4.61 -17.81
C LEU A 277 -19.79 5.24 -16.97
N HIS A 278 -19.54 6.53 -17.19
CA HIS A 278 -18.52 7.31 -16.49
C HIS A 278 -19.15 8.44 -15.68
N LEU A 279 -18.68 8.64 -14.45
CA LEU A 279 -19.11 9.80 -13.66
C LEU A 279 -18.44 11.10 -14.15
N PHE A 280 -17.19 11.00 -14.63
CA PHE A 280 -16.43 12.10 -15.19
C PHE A 280 -15.88 11.69 -16.55
N PRO A 281 -16.06 12.49 -17.62
CA PRO A 281 -15.57 12.15 -18.96
C PRO A 281 -14.06 12.41 -19.11
N THR A 282 -13.48 13.21 -18.21
CA THR A 282 -12.05 13.55 -18.16
C THR A 282 -11.19 12.45 -17.55
N MET A 283 -11.80 11.43 -16.93
CA MET A 283 -11.08 10.32 -16.32
C MET A 283 -11.81 8.98 -16.54
N PRO A 284 -11.13 7.93 -17.05
CA PRO A 284 -11.79 6.68 -17.40
C PRO A 284 -12.28 5.83 -16.21
N PHE A 285 -12.10 6.30 -14.98
CA PHE A 285 -12.51 5.66 -13.72
C PHE A 285 -12.98 6.75 -12.74
N PRO A 286 -13.92 6.51 -11.81
CA PRO A 286 -14.72 5.29 -11.63
C PRO A 286 -15.74 5.08 -12.76
N THR A 287 -16.08 3.81 -12.99
CA THR A 287 -17.12 3.40 -13.95
C THR A 287 -18.23 2.66 -13.25
N PHE A 288 -19.47 2.84 -13.74
CA PHE A 288 -20.68 2.39 -13.03
C PHE A 288 -21.57 1.49 -13.90
N GLY A 289 -20.93 0.54 -14.56
CA GLY A 289 -21.60 -0.45 -15.40
C GLY A 289 -21.52 -0.15 -16.89
N ILE A 290 -22.28 -0.92 -17.66
CA ILE A 290 -22.25 -0.94 -19.12
C ILE A 290 -23.67 -0.89 -19.63
N LEU A 291 -23.93 -0.04 -20.62
CA LEU A 291 -25.14 -0.05 -21.42
C LEU A 291 -24.94 -0.93 -22.66
N THR A 292 -25.87 -1.83 -22.90
CA THR A 292 -25.97 -2.53 -24.20
C THR A 292 -26.43 -1.56 -25.29
N PRO A 293 -26.25 -1.91 -26.59
CA PRO A 293 -26.71 -1.09 -27.71
C PRO A 293 -28.18 -0.68 -27.56
N GLN A 294 -28.44 0.64 -27.52
CA GLN A 294 -29.77 1.21 -27.34
C GLN A 294 -29.79 2.70 -27.70
N THR A 295 -30.99 3.25 -27.89
CA THR A 295 -31.17 4.69 -27.98
C THR A 295 -31.31 5.28 -26.56
N VAL A 296 -30.52 6.29 -26.26
CA VAL A 296 -30.54 7.01 -24.96
C VAL A 296 -30.97 8.46 -25.17
N THR A 297 -31.41 9.15 -24.12
CA THR A 297 -31.69 10.60 -24.19
C THR A 297 -30.53 11.35 -23.56
N ALA A 298 -29.86 12.17 -24.36
CA ALA A 298 -28.75 13.02 -23.93
C ALA A 298 -29.25 14.45 -23.71
N PHE A 299 -28.89 15.01 -22.55
CA PHE A 299 -29.25 16.38 -22.16
C PHE A 299 -28.06 17.34 -22.21
N GLU A 300 -26.84 16.81 -22.26
CA GLU A 300 -25.60 17.57 -22.43
C GLU A 300 -24.61 16.83 -23.33
N LYS A 301 -23.73 17.58 -23.97
CA LYS A 301 -22.58 17.03 -24.71
C LYS A 301 -21.32 17.83 -24.41
N TRP A 302 -20.19 17.15 -24.57
CA TRP A 302 -18.88 17.73 -24.45
C TRP A 302 -17.93 17.05 -25.45
N THR A 303 -16.98 17.81 -25.99
CA THR A 303 -15.95 17.28 -26.89
C THR A 303 -14.61 17.41 -26.18
N ASP A 304 -13.92 16.29 -26.03
CA ASP A 304 -12.61 16.28 -25.38
C ASP A 304 -11.51 16.89 -26.26
N LEU A 305 -10.32 17.07 -25.70
CA LEU A 305 -9.16 17.62 -26.41
C LEU A 305 -8.69 16.76 -27.60
N GLN A 306 -9.14 15.50 -27.69
CA GLN A 306 -8.86 14.58 -28.79
C GLN A 306 -9.97 14.61 -29.86
N GLY A 307 -10.99 15.46 -29.70
CA GLY A 307 -12.13 15.54 -30.59
C GLY A 307 -13.18 14.44 -30.38
N LYS A 308 -13.08 13.63 -29.32
CA LYS A 308 -14.08 12.60 -29.02
C LYS A 308 -15.29 13.22 -28.35
N ARG A 309 -16.46 12.76 -28.77
CA ARG A 309 -17.73 13.26 -28.27
C ARG A 309 -18.23 12.43 -27.10
N TRP A 310 -18.52 13.13 -26.02
CA TRP A 310 -19.15 12.63 -24.81
C TRP A 310 -20.56 13.19 -24.71
N ASN A 311 -21.50 12.37 -24.24
CA ASN A 311 -22.87 12.79 -23.99
C ASN A 311 -23.24 12.44 -22.54
N HIS A 312 -23.90 13.37 -21.87
CA HIS A 312 -24.44 13.18 -20.53
C HIS A 312 -25.88 12.69 -20.65
N ILE A 313 -26.19 11.56 -20.03
CA ILE A 313 -27.46 10.86 -20.18
C ILE A 313 -28.04 10.50 -18.82
N HIS A 314 -29.38 10.43 -18.75
CA HIS A 314 -30.05 9.88 -17.58
C HIS A 314 -30.00 8.34 -17.61
N THR A 315 -29.55 7.72 -16.52
CA THR A 315 -29.48 6.24 -16.40
C THR A 315 -30.11 5.75 -15.10
N TRP A 316 -30.23 4.42 -14.96
CA TRP A 316 -30.66 3.78 -13.72
C TRP A 316 -29.70 4.02 -12.55
N ALA A 317 -28.43 4.35 -12.85
CA ALA A 317 -27.40 4.61 -11.85
C ALA A 317 -27.29 6.10 -11.48
N GLY A 318 -28.07 6.96 -12.14
CA GLY A 318 -27.94 8.42 -12.07
C GLY A 318 -27.47 9.00 -13.41
N ASP A 319 -27.11 10.28 -13.40
CA ASP A 319 -26.63 10.98 -14.58
C ASP A 319 -25.18 10.60 -14.86
N MET A 320 -24.91 10.20 -16.11
CA MET A 320 -23.65 9.58 -16.51
C MET A 320 -23.17 10.05 -17.88
N TRP A 321 -21.86 10.17 -18.01
CA TRP A 321 -21.20 10.41 -19.27
C TRP A 321 -20.96 9.10 -20.02
N VAL A 322 -21.26 9.14 -21.32
CA VAL A 322 -20.95 8.07 -22.27
C VAL A 322 -20.20 8.62 -23.45
N GLN A 323 -19.13 7.94 -23.85
CA GLN A 323 -18.45 8.22 -25.11
C GLN A 323 -19.21 7.54 -26.24
N ILE A 324 -19.59 8.30 -27.27
CA ILE A 324 -20.29 7.75 -28.43
C ILE A 324 -19.31 7.69 -29.59
N ASP A 325 -19.01 6.49 -30.04
CA ASP A 325 -18.25 6.30 -31.27
C ASP A 325 -19.18 6.48 -32.47
N GLU A 326 -18.81 7.35 -33.40
CA GLU A 326 -19.58 7.64 -34.62
C GLU A 326 -19.69 6.44 -35.57
#